data_AF-B8LV55-F1
#
_entry.id   AF-B8LV55-F1
#
_cell.length_a   1.000
_cell.length_b   1.000
_cell.length_c   1.000
_cell.angle_alpha   90.00
_cell.angle_beta   90.00
_cell.angle_gamma   90.00
#
_symmetry.space_group_name_H-M   'P 1'
#
loop_
_entity.id
_entity.type
_entity.pdbx_description
1 polymer ?
#
loop_
_entity_poly.entity_id
_entity_poly.type
_entity_poly.pdbx_seq_one_letter_code
_entity_poly.pdbx_strand_id
1 'polypeptide(L)'
;MASAATITAPKISLTSNDSAVLKALFDNGEDASRENIYTPDPQAIRIDDSLPPFPQCDIEEAALKSLEHRELDVIRRIQGITPTSDAKNSAQEASSSLSTPIHILEQAIDDLTSLITEHPDYPPLYANRAQALRVLVQSKESTSNNTDKDAAIFLPQNRDLATKLLSDLSKAISLARPRPTGSNRNTNVVSSAQFRLLSNTHMHRGYLLLKAGKIRKKEEEEGTTQGQKEIGGPEQLLSITSRDQLEEMASQDFFEAGQYGNEIAKQLSVQTNPYAKMCGAIVKEALKKEIEKFQS
;
A
#
# COMPACT_ATOMS: atom_id res chain seq x y z
N MET A 1 -11.14 46.42 -42.33
CA MET A 1 -11.84 45.28 -41.71
C MET A 1 -11.37 44.02 -42.43
N ALA A 2 -10.57 43.17 -41.78
CA ALA A 2 -9.98 41.99 -42.38
C ALA A 2 -10.83 40.75 -42.03
N SER A 3 -11.34 40.06 -43.04
CA SER A 3 -12.12 38.82 -42.91
C SER A 3 -11.22 37.67 -42.49
N ALA A 4 -11.56 37.01 -41.38
CA ALA A 4 -10.91 35.79 -40.93
C ALA A 4 -11.23 34.63 -41.88
N ALA A 5 -10.21 33.98 -42.40
CA ALA A 5 -10.34 32.76 -43.21
C ALA A 5 -10.55 31.56 -42.28
N THR A 6 -11.74 30.93 -42.37
CA THR A 6 -12.03 29.66 -41.70
C THR A 6 -11.26 28.53 -42.38
N ILE A 7 -10.31 27.93 -41.65
CA ILE A 7 -9.57 26.75 -42.10
C ILE A 7 -10.47 25.53 -41.88
N THR A 8 -11.01 24.96 -42.96
CA THR A 8 -11.77 23.70 -42.93
C THR A 8 -10.81 22.54 -42.71
N ALA A 9 -10.90 21.88 -41.55
CA ALA A 9 -10.11 20.68 -41.26
C ALA A 9 -10.49 19.52 -42.22
N PRO A 10 -9.50 18.74 -42.71
CA PRO A 10 -9.78 17.60 -43.58
C PRO A 10 -10.51 16.50 -42.81
N LYS A 11 -11.59 15.96 -43.38
CA LYS A 11 -12.31 14.79 -42.84
C LYS A 11 -11.44 13.54 -43.03
N ILE A 12 -10.68 13.19 -42.01
CA ILE A 12 -9.97 11.91 -41.94
C ILE A 12 -10.99 10.83 -41.60
N SER A 13 -11.23 9.91 -42.54
CA SER A 13 -12.11 8.75 -42.34
C SER A 13 -11.34 7.66 -41.58
N LEU A 14 -11.35 7.73 -40.25
CA LEU A 14 -10.80 6.68 -39.39
C LEU A 14 -11.76 5.49 -39.30
N THR A 15 -11.21 4.30 -39.09
CA THR A 15 -12.02 3.10 -38.82
C THR A 15 -12.73 3.24 -37.47
N SER A 16 -13.88 2.60 -37.30
CA SER A 16 -14.70 2.74 -36.07
C SER A 16 -13.96 2.31 -34.80
N ASN A 17 -12.93 1.46 -34.91
CA ASN A 17 -12.10 1.07 -33.78
C ASN A 17 -11.05 2.14 -33.45
N ASP A 18 -10.40 2.72 -34.46
CA ASP A 18 -9.36 3.73 -34.24
C ASP A 18 -9.97 5.01 -33.66
N SER A 19 -11.17 5.39 -34.08
CA SER A 19 -11.89 6.53 -33.50
C SER A 19 -12.29 6.28 -32.05
N ALA A 20 -12.65 5.04 -31.68
CA ALA A 20 -12.97 4.68 -30.30
C ALA A 20 -11.72 4.68 -29.40
N VAL A 21 -10.59 4.17 -29.89
CA VAL A 21 -9.32 4.19 -29.17
C VAL A 21 -8.80 5.61 -28.98
N LEU A 22 -8.85 6.45 -30.02
CA LEU A 22 -8.42 7.84 -29.91
C LEU A 22 -9.34 8.65 -29.01
N LYS A 23 -10.65 8.41 -29.05
CA LYS A 23 -11.57 9.05 -28.11
C LYS A 23 -11.25 8.62 -26.67
N ALA A 24 -11.03 7.34 -26.40
CA ALA A 24 -10.61 6.87 -25.08
C ALA A 24 -9.24 7.46 -24.62
N LEU A 25 -8.34 7.77 -25.55
CA LEU A 25 -7.03 8.37 -25.24
C LEU A 25 -7.11 9.87 -24.94
N PHE A 26 -8.00 10.60 -25.63
CA PHE A 26 -8.06 12.06 -25.60
C PHE A 26 -9.25 12.65 -24.81
N ASP A 27 -10.26 11.85 -24.42
CA ASP A 27 -11.45 12.30 -23.67
C ASP A 27 -11.25 12.24 -22.13
N ASN A 28 -10.07 11.81 -21.65
CA ASN A 28 -9.76 11.76 -20.21
C ASN A 28 -9.43 13.12 -19.57
N GLY A 29 -9.87 14.26 -20.14
CA GLY A 29 -9.43 15.56 -19.62
C GLY A 29 -10.21 16.83 -19.97
N GLU A 30 -11.22 16.83 -20.84
CA GLU A 30 -11.84 18.10 -21.26
C GLU A 30 -13.20 18.45 -20.61
N ASP A 31 -13.82 17.57 -19.83
CA ASP A 31 -15.10 17.85 -19.15
C ASP A 31 -14.97 18.19 -17.65
N ALA A 32 -13.95 18.96 -17.27
CA ALA A 32 -13.83 19.51 -15.91
C ALA A 32 -14.71 20.75 -15.65
N SER A 33 -15.55 21.16 -16.60
CA SER A 33 -16.40 22.34 -16.44
C SER A 33 -17.78 22.17 -17.06
N ARG A 34 -18.60 21.25 -16.52
CA ARG A 34 -20.06 21.29 -16.61
C ARG A 34 -20.72 20.24 -15.69
N GLU A 35 -21.36 20.72 -14.64
CA GLU A 35 -22.40 20.05 -13.84
C GLU A 35 -22.27 18.53 -13.63
N ASN A 36 -21.44 18.16 -12.65
CA ASN A 36 -21.70 17.16 -11.60
C ASN A 36 -22.62 15.96 -11.93
N ILE A 37 -22.39 15.26 -13.04
CA ILE A 37 -22.79 13.87 -13.21
C ILE A 37 -21.51 13.04 -13.26
N TYR A 38 -20.96 12.76 -12.08
CA TYR A 38 -19.94 11.75 -11.90
C TYR A 38 -20.57 10.41 -12.27
N THR A 39 -20.40 9.94 -13.51
CA THR A 39 -20.57 8.53 -13.81
C THR A 39 -19.46 7.81 -13.05
N PRO A 40 -19.77 7.07 -11.98
CA PRO A 40 -18.75 6.35 -11.26
C PRO A 40 -18.17 5.31 -12.21
N ASP A 41 -16.85 5.28 -12.30
CA ASP A 41 -16.12 4.23 -13.01
C ASP A 41 -16.73 2.87 -12.62
N PRO A 42 -17.21 2.05 -13.57
CA PRO A 42 -17.82 0.75 -13.26
C PRO A 42 -16.86 -0.21 -12.55
N GLN A 43 -15.55 0.07 -12.54
CA GLN A 43 -14.55 -0.65 -11.77
C GLN A 43 -14.22 -0.01 -10.40
N ALA A 44 -14.73 1.18 -10.10
CA ALA A 44 -14.47 1.83 -8.82
C ALA A 44 -15.12 1.06 -7.65
N ILE A 45 -14.32 0.90 -6.60
CA ILE A 45 -14.75 0.26 -5.35
C ILE A 45 -15.73 1.18 -4.64
N ARG A 46 -16.89 0.63 -4.27
CA ARG A 46 -17.99 1.30 -3.57
C ARG A 46 -18.06 0.82 -2.13
N ILE A 47 -18.15 1.79 -1.23
CA ILE A 47 -18.33 1.52 0.20
C ILE A 47 -19.83 1.35 0.46
N ASP A 48 -20.20 0.27 1.14
CA ASP A 48 -21.55 0.04 1.65
C ASP A 48 -21.48 -0.10 3.18
N ASP A 49 -21.97 0.93 3.88
CA ASP A 49 -21.98 0.98 5.35
C ASP A 49 -23.03 0.05 5.97
N SER A 50 -23.93 -0.52 5.18
CA SER A 50 -24.90 -1.52 5.66
C SER A 50 -24.29 -2.93 5.79
N LEU A 51 -23.11 -3.16 5.21
CA LEU A 51 -22.42 -4.42 5.29
C LEU A 51 -21.69 -4.58 6.65
N PRO A 52 -21.63 -5.81 7.19
CA PRO A 52 -20.84 -6.07 8.39
C PRO A 52 -19.35 -5.78 8.12
N PRO A 53 -18.54 -5.43 9.15
CA PRO A 53 -17.14 -5.06 9.00
C PRO A 53 -16.31 -6.07 8.20
N PHE A 54 -16.51 -7.37 8.41
CA PHE A 54 -15.85 -8.43 7.66
C PHE A 54 -16.88 -9.51 7.31
N PRO A 55 -17.55 -9.43 6.14
CA PRO A 55 -18.64 -10.33 5.77
C PRO A 55 -18.24 -11.81 5.63
N GLN A 56 -16.94 -12.10 5.59
CA GLN A 56 -16.39 -13.47 5.49
C GLN A 56 -15.97 -14.05 6.84
N CYS A 57 -16.11 -13.27 7.91
CA CYS A 57 -15.71 -13.67 9.24
C CYS A 57 -16.94 -14.18 9.99
N ASP A 58 -17.03 -15.49 10.19
CA ASP A 58 -18.12 -16.15 10.91
C ASP A 58 -17.91 -16.01 12.44
N ILE A 59 -18.07 -14.78 12.96
CA ILE A 59 -17.98 -14.49 14.39
C ILE A 59 -19.32 -13.90 14.86
N GLU A 60 -19.84 -14.45 15.97
CA GLU A 60 -21.04 -13.91 16.63
C GLU A 60 -20.81 -12.46 17.08
N GLU A 61 -21.80 -11.59 16.92
CA GLU A 61 -21.66 -10.14 17.17
C GLU A 61 -21.13 -9.80 18.58
N ALA A 62 -21.57 -10.54 19.61
CA ALA A 62 -21.09 -10.34 20.98
C ALA A 62 -19.60 -10.73 21.15
N ALA A 63 -19.18 -11.81 20.50
CA ALA A 63 -17.79 -12.25 20.48
C ALA A 63 -16.92 -11.27 19.68
N LEU A 64 -17.43 -10.73 18.56
CA LEU A 64 -16.74 -9.74 17.75
C LEU A 64 -16.46 -8.45 18.54
N LYS A 65 -17.44 -7.93 19.29
CA LYS A 65 -17.24 -6.73 20.13
C LYS A 65 -16.20 -6.96 21.23
N SER A 66 -16.22 -8.15 21.85
CA SER A 66 -15.22 -8.53 22.86
C SER A 66 -13.82 -8.63 22.25
N LEU A 67 -13.71 -9.22 21.06
CA LEU A 67 -12.47 -9.34 20.30
C LEU A 67 -11.89 -7.96 19.92
N GLU A 68 -12.72 -7.08 19.36
CA GLU A 68 -12.34 -5.71 19.03
C GLU A 68 -11.84 -4.94 20.25
N HIS A 69 -12.48 -5.12 21.43
CA HIS A 69 -12.02 -4.49 22.66
C HIS A 69 -10.63 -4.98 23.08
N ARG A 70 -10.43 -6.31 23.11
CA ARG A 70 -9.12 -6.91 23.43
C ARG A 70 -8.04 -6.46 22.45
N GLU A 71 -8.35 -6.42 21.15
CA GLU A 71 -7.45 -5.93 20.12
C GLU A 71 -7.08 -4.46 20.34
N LEU A 72 -8.06 -3.59 20.55
CA LEU A 72 -7.83 -2.17 20.80
C LEU A 72 -6.97 -1.92 22.03
N ASP A 73 -7.14 -2.71 23.09
CA ASP A 73 -6.31 -2.60 24.30
C ASP A 73 -4.85 -3.01 24.04
N VAL A 74 -4.60 -3.97 23.15
CA VAL A 74 -3.23 -4.28 22.70
C VAL A 74 -2.65 -3.11 21.89
N ILE A 75 -3.41 -2.53 20.97
CA ILE A 75 -2.96 -1.42 20.11
C ILE A 75 -2.65 -0.18 20.96
N ARG A 76 -3.50 0.15 21.93
CA ARG A 76 -3.28 1.28 22.85
C ARG A 76 -1.98 1.15 23.62
N ARG A 77 -1.64 -0.07 24.07
CA ARG A 77 -0.33 -0.35 24.71
C ARG A 77 0.84 -0.09 23.77
N ILE A 78 0.75 -0.51 22.51
CA ILE A 78 1.80 -0.23 21.50
C ILE A 78 1.96 1.28 21.29
N GLN A 79 0.87 2.04 21.27
CA GLN A 79 0.84 3.49 21.08
C GLN A 79 1.23 4.28 22.34
N GLY A 80 1.47 3.63 23.48
CA GLY A 80 1.76 4.30 24.75
C GLY A 80 0.54 5.01 25.36
N ILE A 81 -0.67 4.70 24.90
CA ILE A 81 -1.91 5.25 25.43
C ILE A 81 -2.36 4.34 26.58
N THR A 82 -2.02 4.70 27.82
CA THR A 82 -2.53 4.02 29.02
C THR A 82 -3.92 4.56 29.37
N PRO A 83 -4.97 3.73 29.48
CA PRO A 83 -6.26 4.15 30.00
C PRO A 83 -6.22 4.17 31.53
N THR A 84 -5.57 5.19 32.11
CA THR A 84 -5.67 5.47 33.54
C THR A 84 -6.34 6.81 33.76
N SER A 85 -7.44 6.74 34.49
CA SER A 85 -8.38 7.76 34.91
C SER A 85 -7.77 8.79 35.88
N ASP A 86 -6.75 9.54 35.47
CA ASP A 86 -6.26 10.70 36.22
C ASP A 86 -5.96 11.87 35.28
N ALA A 87 -7.03 12.43 34.72
CA ALA A 87 -7.04 13.63 33.88
C ALA A 87 -6.79 14.94 34.68
N LYS A 88 -5.94 14.91 35.71
CA LYS A 88 -5.55 16.08 36.48
C LYS A 88 -4.10 15.95 36.90
N ASN A 89 -3.20 16.48 36.06
CA ASN A 89 -1.81 16.89 36.32
C ASN A 89 -0.79 16.26 35.37
N SER A 90 -0.79 16.65 34.10
CA SER A 90 0.43 16.62 33.25
C SER A 90 0.18 17.33 31.91
N ALA A 91 -0.07 18.63 31.95
CA ALA A 91 -0.14 19.48 30.75
C ALA A 91 1.25 19.90 30.23
N GLN A 92 2.32 19.17 30.58
CA GLN A 92 3.68 19.63 30.29
C GLN A 92 4.69 18.52 30.01
N GLU A 93 4.32 17.45 29.31
CA GLU A 93 5.29 16.49 28.73
C GLU A 93 4.86 15.95 27.36
N ALA A 94 4.15 16.75 26.54
CA ALA A 94 3.75 16.36 25.19
C ALA A 94 4.86 16.53 24.12
N SER A 95 6.14 16.48 24.52
CA SER A 95 7.29 16.72 23.62
C SER A 95 8.56 16.01 24.09
N SER A 96 8.58 14.68 24.03
CA SER A 96 9.83 13.94 23.81
C SER A 96 9.52 12.54 23.27
N SER A 97 10.20 12.16 22.20
CA SER A 97 10.31 10.82 21.61
C SER A 97 9.99 9.63 22.53
N LEU A 98 8.73 9.16 22.56
CA LEU A 98 8.38 7.89 23.21
C LEU A 98 8.72 6.73 22.26
N SER A 99 9.89 6.14 22.44
CA SER A 99 10.14 4.78 21.92
C SER A 99 9.39 3.80 22.81
N THR A 100 8.40 3.07 22.27
CA THR A 100 7.71 2.02 23.02
C THR A 100 8.74 0.98 23.50
N PRO A 101 8.74 0.58 24.79
CA PRO A 101 9.69 -0.40 25.29
C PRO A 101 9.59 -1.75 24.56
N ILE A 102 10.73 -2.36 24.25
CA ILE A 102 10.80 -3.63 23.47
C ILE A 102 9.94 -4.74 24.09
N HIS A 103 9.98 -4.91 25.41
CA HIS A 103 9.19 -5.93 26.10
C HIS A 103 7.66 -5.72 25.93
N ILE A 104 7.20 -4.47 25.83
CA ILE A 104 5.77 -4.20 25.58
C ILE A 104 5.36 -4.63 24.17
N LEU A 105 6.25 -4.43 23.19
CA LEU A 105 6.03 -4.87 21.81
C LEU A 105 6.03 -6.40 21.70
N GLU A 106 6.96 -7.08 22.39
CA GLU A 106 7.02 -8.55 22.42
C GLU A 106 5.75 -9.13 23.05
N GLN A 107 5.32 -8.61 24.21
CA GLN A 107 4.07 -9.03 24.83
C GLN A 107 2.85 -8.78 23.94
N ALA A 108 2.80 -7.62 23.26
CA ALA A 108 1.70 -7.31 22.35
C ALA A 108 1.64 -8.27 21.15
N ILE A 109 2.79 -8.71 20.63
CA ILE A 109 2.86 -9.70 19.55
C ILE A 109 2.38 -11.07 20.03
N ASP A 110 2.71 -11.46 21.27
CA ASP A 110 2.25 -12.71 21.86
C ASP A 110 0.74 -12.70 22.13
N ASP A 111 0.21 -11.58 22.62
CA ASP A 111 -1.23 -11.37 22.82
C ASP A 111 -1.98 -11.44 21.48
N LEU A 112 -1.49 -10.75 20.44
CA LEU A 112 -2.05 -10.82 19.08
C LEU A 112 -1.95 -12.23 18.50
N THR A 113 -0.85 -12.95 18.77
CA THR A 113 -0.69 -14.33 18.32
C THR A 113 -1.71 -15.25 18.98
N SER A 114 -1.97 -15.07 20.27
CA SER A 114 -3.01 -15.79 21.00
C SER A 114 -4.39 -15.51 20.41
N LEU A 115 -4.72 -14.24 20.16
CA LEU A 115 -5.97 -13.84 19.50
C LEU A 115 -6.12 -14.45 18.10
N ILE A 116 -5.05 -14.53 17.32
CA ILE A 116 -5.06 -15.18 15.99
C ILE A 116 -5.33 -16.68 16.11
N THR A 117 -4.83 -17.34 17.17
CA THR A 117 -5.14 -18.76 17.39
C THR A 117 -6.61 -18.99 17.77
N GLU A 118 -7.22 -18.05 18.48
CA GLU A 118 -8.64 -18.09 18.84
C GLU A 118 -9.54 -17.76 17.63
N HIS A 119 -9.14 -16.78 16.81
CA HIS A 119 -9.92 -16.26 15.68
C HIS A 119 -9.07 -16.15 14.40
N PRO A 120 -8.78 -17.28 13.72
CA PRO A 120 -7.87 -17.31 12.56
C PRO A 120 -8.44 -16.64 11.30
N ASP A 121 -9.74 -16.38 11.26
CA ASP A 121 -10.41 -15.78 10.10
C ASP A 121 -10.63 -14.27 10.25
N TYR A 122 -10.20 -13.66 11.37
CA TYR A 122 -10.35 -12.23 11.61
C TYR A 122 -9.17 -11.43 11.03
N PRO A 123 -9.35 -10.67 9.93
CA PRO A 123 -8.24 -10.06 9.20
C PRO A 123 -7.42 -9.00 9.95
N PRO A 124 -8.01 -8.10 10.77
CA PRO A 124 -7.29 -7.04 11.47
C PRO A 124 -6.11 -7.51 12.33
N LEU A 125 -6.24 -8.67 12.99
CA LEU A 125 -5.19 -9.18 13.88
C LEU A 125 -3.87 -9.42 13.15
N TYR A 126 -3.93 -9.96 11.92
CA TYR A 126 -2.75 -10.18 11.10
C TYR A 126 -2.10 -8.85 10.69
N ALA A 127 -2.91 -7.86 10.27
CA ALA A 127 -2.39 -6.54 9.91
C ALA A 127 -1.74 -5.83 11.10
N ASN A 128 -2.37 -5.93 12.28
CA ASN A 128 -1.87 -5.33 13.51
C ASN A 128 -0.61 -6.03 14.02
N ARG A 129 -0.54 -7.37 13.94
CA ARG A 129 0.68 -8.12 14.26
C ARG A 129 1.83 -7.77 13.32
N ALA A 130 1.56 -7.65 12.01
CA ALA A 130 2.56 -7.20 11.05
C ALA A 130 3.10 -5.79 11.39
N GLN A 131 2.22 -4.88 11.78
CA GLN A 131 2.64 -3.53 12.21
C GLN A 131 3.47 -3.58 13.51
N ALA A 132 3.06 -4.40 14.49
CA ALA A 132 3.81 -4.58 15.73
C ALA A 132 5.21 -5.16 15.48
N LEU A 133 5.32 -6.16 14.59
CA LEU A 133 6.61 -6.73 14.16
C LEU A 133 7.51 -5.69 13.51
N ARG A 134 6.95 -4.83 12.64
CA ARG A 134 7.70 -3.73 12.02
C ARG A 134 8.26 -2.77 13.06
N VAL A 135 7.42 -2.34 14.00
CA VAL A 135 7.82 -1.42 15.09
C VAL A 135 8.86 -2.07 16.01
N LEU A 136 8.73 -3.38 16.29
CA LEU A 136 9.72 -4.14 17.06
C LEU A 136 11.10 -4.11 16.40
N VAL A 137 11.17 -4.40 15.10
CA VAL A 137 12.44 -4.37 14.35
C VAL A 137 13.04 -2.96 14.35
N GLN A 138 12.23 -1.93 14.10
CA GLN A 138 12.69 -0.53 14.17
C GLN A 138 13.20 -0.15 15.56
N SER A 139 12.59 -0.68 16.62
CA SER A 139 12.95 -0.38 18.01
C SER A 139 14.24 -1.09 18.43
N LYS A 140 14.45 -2.35 18.00
CA LYS A 140 15.69 -3.10 18.23
C LYS A 140 16.91 -2.44 17.58
N GLU A 141 16.70 -1.82 16.43
CA GLU A 141 17.78 -1.30 15.56
C GLU A 141 17.94 0.23 15.63
N SER A 142 17.16 0.91 16.47
CA SER A 142 17.23 2.37 16.69
C SER A 142 18.54 2.84 17.36
N THR A 143 19.47 1.93 17.67
CA THR A 143 20.85 2.23 18.13
C THR A 143 21.81 2.58 16.99
N SER A 144 21.45 2.29 15.73
CA SER A 144 22.24 2.66 14.55
C SER A 144 21.81 4.04 14.04
N ASN A 145 22.77 4.95 13.81
CA ASN A 145 22.57 6.31 13.28
C ASN A 145 22.05 6.35 11.81
N ASN A 146 21.42 5.26 11.34
CA ASN A 146 20.96 5.14 9.96
C ASN A 146 19.61 5.83 9.79
N THR A 147 19.48 6.63 8.73
CA THR A 147 18.28 7.44 8.45
C THR A 147 17.08 6.60 8.01
N ASP A 148 17.29 5.34 7.64
CA ASP A 148 16.25 4.43 7.17
C ASP A 148 16.04 3.25 8.15
N LYS A 149 15.25 3.47 9.20
CA LYS A 149 14.93 2.45 10.21
C LYS A 149 14.26 1.19 9.63
N ASP A 150 13.61 1.31 8.48
CA ASP A 150 12.97 0.17 7.80
C ASP A 150 13.96 -0.72 7.05
N ALA A 151 15.19 -0.24 6.78
CA ALA A 151 16.23 -1.08 6.19
C ALA A 151 16.60 -2.25 7.12
N ALA A 152 16.39 -2.08 8.43
CA ALA A 152 16.67 -3.11 9.43
C ALA A 152 15.81 -4.37 9.28
N ILE A 153 14.65 -4.27 8.63
CA ILE A 153 13.78 -5.41 8.27
C ILE A 153 14.49 -6.39 7.33
N PHE A 154 15.44 -5.90 6.54
CA PHE A 154 16.17 -6.68 5.54
C PHE A 154 17.54 -7.15 6.05
N LEU A 155 17.82 -7.03 7.34
CA LEU A 155 19.00 -7.62 7.96
C LEU A 155 18.81 -9.13 8.15
N PRO A 156 19.88 -9.94 8.03
CA PRO A 156 19.81 -11.40 8.21
C PRO A 156 19.22 -11.83 9.55
N GLN A 157 19.52 -11.08 10.64
CA GLN A 157 19.03 -11.39 11.98
C GLN A 157 17.49 -11.26 12.10
N ASN A 158 16.88 -10.41 11.27
CA ASN A 158 15.45 -10.14 11.29
C ASN A 158 14.67 -10.97 10.25
N ARG A 159 15.30 -11.94 9.58
CA ARG A 159 14.69 -12.79 8.54
C ARG A 159 13.38 -13.41 8.99
N ASP A 160 13.34 -14.01 10.17
CA ASP A 160 12.15 -14.70 10.67
C ASP A 160 11.00 -13.73 10.93
N LEU A 161 11.31 -12.57 11.53
CA LEU A 161 10.34 -11.50 11.79
C LEU A 161 9.80 -10.91 10.48
N ALA A 162 10.69 -10.67 9.51
CA ALA A 162 10.32 -10.14 8.19
C ALA A 162 9.46 -11.13 7.39
N THR A 163 9.77 -12.43 7.47
CA THR A 163 9.00 -13.50 6.84
C THR A 163 7.60 -13.60 7.42
N LYS A 164 7.48 -13.56 8.76
CA LYS A 164 6.19 -13.51 9.45
C LYS A 164 5.40 -12.26 9.08
N LEU A 165 6.03 -11.09 9.11
CA LEU A 165 5.41 -9.81 8.76
C LEU A 165 4.80 -9.87 7.35
N LEU A 166 5.56 -10.31 6.34
CA LEU A 166 5.05 -10.40 4.97
C LEU A 166 3.92 -11.45 4.82
N SER A 167 4.04 -12.57 5.54
CA SER A 167 2.99 -13.60 5.56
C SER A 167 1.69 -13.10 6.18
N ASP A 168 1.78 -12.32 7.26
CA ASP A 168 0.64 -11.72 7.95
C ASP A 168 -0.08 -10.71 7.06
N LEU A 169 0.66 -9.81 6.39
CA LEU A 169 0.07 -8.87 5.44
C LEU A 169 -0.66 -9.61 4.29
N SER A 170 -0.05 -10.67 3.78
CA SER A 170 -0.64 -11.46 2.70
C SER A 170 -1.90 -12.20 3.18
N LYS A 171 -1.89 -12.72 4.40
CA LYS A 171 -3.05 -13.38 5.02
C LYS A 171 -4.18 -12.38 5.27
N ALA A 172 -3.89 -11.22 5.86
CA ALA A 172 -4.86 -10.14 6.07
C ALA A 172 -5.55 -9.74 4.76
N ILE A 173 -4.79 -9.53 3.67
CA ILE A 173 -5.35 -9.23 2.35
C ILE A 173 -6.25 -10.38 1.86
N SER A 174 -5.78 -11.63 1.98
CA SER A 174 -6.53 -12.80 1.48
C SER A 174 -7.87 -12.99 2.18
N LEU A 175 -7.97 -12.65 3.47
CA LEU A 175 -9.18 -12.77 4.27
C LEU A 175 -10.11 -11.57 4.08
N ALA A 176 -9.56 -10.37 3.87
CA ALA A 176 -10.36 -9.15 3.73
C ALA A 176 -10.93 -8.96 2.31
N ARG A 177 -10.33 -9.59 1.28
CA ARG A 177 -10.74 -9.45 -0.12
C ARG A 177 -12.18 -9.92 -0.36
N PRO A 178 -13.02 -9.15 -1.07
CA PRO A 178 -14.38 -9.57 -1.40
C PRO A 178 -14.34 -10.84 -2.29
N ARG A 179 -14.97 -11.92 -1.83
CA ARG A 179 -15.16 -13.14 -2.61
C ARG A 179 -16.47 -13.02 -3.38
N PRO A 180 -16.53 -13.47 -4.64
CA PRO A 180 -17.79 -13.52 -5.37
C PRO A 180 -18.70 -14.58 -4.73
N THR A 181 -19.64 -14.16 -3.90
CA THR A 181 -20.64 -15.03 -3.28
C THR A 181 -21.97 -14.92 -4.04
N GLY A 182 -22.36 -15.98 -4.75
CA GLY A 182 -23.69 -16.09 -5.38
C GLY A 182 -23.87 -15.36 -6.73
N SER A 183 -25.12 -15.28 -7.21
CA SER A 183 -25.49 -14.82 -8.56
C SER A 183 -25.14 -13.35 -8.87
N ASN A 184 -24.68 -12.58 -7.88
CA ASN A 184 -24.29 -11.19 -8.05
C ASN A 184 -22.75 -11.08 -8.00
N ARG A 185 -22.15 -10.98 -9.19
CA ARG A 185 -20.70 -10.99 -9.46
C ARG A 185 -19.96 -9.72 -8.99
N ASN A 186 -20.59 -8.86 -8.19
CA ASN A 186 -20.08 -7.53 -7.94
C ASN A 186 -19.04 -7.55 -6.81
N THR A 187 -17.78 -7.77 -7.18
CA THR A 187 -16.61 -7.72 -6.28
C THR A 187 -16.24 -6.31 -5.85
N ASN A 188 -16.93 -5.29 -6.38
CA ASN A 188 -16.57 -3.89 -6.19
C ASN A 188 -17.28 -3.25 -4.99
N VAL A 189 -18.09 -4.00 -4.23
CA VAL A 189 -18.74 -3.50 -3.00
C VAL A 189 -18.03 -4.06 -1.78
N VAL A 190 -17.60 -3.19 -0.88
CA VAL A 190 -16.89 -3.56 0.36
C VAL A 190 -17.41 -2.74 1.55
N SER A 191 -17.28 -3.28 2.75
CA SER A 191 -17.54 -2.51 3.97
C SER A 191 -16.50 -1.40 4.17
N SER A 192 -16.83 -0.39 4.97
CA SER A 192 -15.88 0.67 5.35
C SER A 192 -14.64 0.13 6.08
N ALA A 193 -14.81 -0.91 6.90
CA ALA A 193 -13.69 -1.56 7.60
C ALA A 193 -12.77 -2.33 6.65
N GLN A 194 -13.34 -3.11 5.72
CA GLN A 194 -12.58 -3.80 4.66
C GLN A 194 -11.82 -2.80 3.79
N PHE A 195 -12.47 -1.72 3.39
CA PHE A 195 -11.88 -0.67 2.56
C PHE A 195 -10.61 -0.12 3.20
N ARG A 196 -10.69 0.32 4.46
CA ARG A 196 -9.53 0.87 5.20
C ARG A 196 -8.44 -0.17 5.41
N LEU A 197 -8.82 -1.40 5.77
CA LEU A 197 -7.86 -2.46 6.02
C LEU A 197 -7.08 -2.83 4.76
N LEU A 198 -7.78 -3.07 3.64
CA LEU A 198 -7.17 -3.43 2.36
C LEU A 198 -6.26 -2.31 1.86
N SER A 199 -6.72 -1.06 1.94
CA SER A 199 -5.93 0.14 1.63
C SER A 199 -4.59 0.17 2.36
N ASN A 200 -4.64 0.06 3.70
CA ASN A 200 -3.44 0.12 4.54
C ASN A 200 -2.52 -1.10 4.36
N THR A 201 -3.10 -2.29 4.22
CA THR A 201 -2.32 -3.54 4.13
C THR A 201 -1.60 -3.66 2.79
N HIS A 202 -2.27 -3.31 1.69
CA HIS A 202 -1.64 -3.24 0.37
C HIS A 202 -0.54 -2.17 0.35
N MET A 203 -0.79 -0.99 0.92
CA MET A 203 0.23 0.06 1.04
C MET A 203 1.45 -0.41 1.83
N HIS A 204 1.24 -1.12 2.94
CA HIS A 204 2.33 -1.67 3.76
C HIS A 204 3.13 -2.72 2.99
N ARG A 205 2.46 -3.66 2.31
CA ARG A 205 3.14 -4.70 1.53
C ARG A 205 3.90 -4.14 0.34
N GLY A 206 3.29 -3.22 -0.41
CA GLY A 206 3.93 -2.49 -1.52
C GLY A 206 5.16 -1.71 -1.07
N TYR A 207 5.11 -1.09 0.12
CA TYR A 207 6.27 -0.40 0.69
C TYR A 207 7.44 -1.34 0.97
N LEU A 208 7.20 -2.54 1.51
CA LEU A 208 8.26 -3.55 1.74
C LEU A 208 8.86 -4.02 0.42
N LEU A 209 8.03 -4.28 -0.59
CA LEU A 209 8.49 -4.68 -1.93
C LEU A 209 9.35 -3.59 -2.57
N LEU A 210 8.92 -2.32 -2.48
CA LEU A 210 9.70 -1.18 -2.96
C LEU A 210 11.03 -1.05 -2.23
N LYS A 211 11.06 -1.30 -0.91
CA LYS A 211 12.30 -1.30 -0.12
C LYS A 211 13.23 -2.43 -0.52
N ALA A 212 12.71 -3.64 -0.72
CA ALA A 212 13.47 -4.77 -1.23
C ALA A 212 14.12 -4.42 -2.59
N GLY A 213 13.36 -3.84 -3.52
CA GLY A 213 13.88 -3.39 -4.82
C GLY A 213 14.98 -2.32 -4.70
N LYS A 214 14.84 -1.37 -3.76
CA LYS A 214 15.88 -0.36 -3.49
C LYS A 214 17.17 -0.97 -2.93
N ILE A 215 17.07 -1.99 -2.07
CA ILE A 215 18.23 -2.71 -1.54
C ILE A 215 18.93 -3.47 -2.66
N ARG A 216 18.17 -4.18 -3.51
CA ARG A 216 18.72 -4.86 -4.70
C ARG A 216 19.45 -3.91 -5.63
N LYS A 217 18.88 -2.74 -5.90
CA LYS A 217 19.54 -1.71 -6.72
C LYS A 217 20.89 -1.28 -6.13
N LYS A 218 20.97 -1.10 -4.80
CA LYS A 218 22.23 -0.76 -4.13
C LYS A 218 23.24 -1.90 -4.22
N GLU A 219 22.81 -3.15 -4.04
CA GLU A 219 23.67 -4.33 -4.19
C GLU A 219 24.24 -4.46 -5.61
N GLU A 220 23.43 -4.19 -6.63
CA GLU A 220 23.83 -4.15 -8.05
C GLU A 220 24.86 -3.04 -8.32
N GLU A 221 24.63 -1.82 -7.80
CA GLU A 221 25.52 -0.67 -7.96
C GLU A 221 26.85 -0.84 -7.20
N GLU A 222 26.83 -1.48 -6.03
CA GLU A 222 28.01 -1.77 -5.21
C GLU A 222 28.85 -2.93 -5.76
N GLY A 223 28.43 -3.59 -6.85
CA GLY A 223 29.20 -4.62 -7.54
C GLY A 223 29.52 -5.85 -6.69
N THR A 224 28.77 -6.08 -5.61
CA THR A 224 29.03 -7.18 -4.68
C THR A 224 28.68 -8.50 -5.36
N THR A 225 29.70 -9.25 -5.76
CA THR A 225 29.57 -10.55 -6.40
C THR A 225 28.81 -11.49 -5.46
N GLN A 226 27.90 -12.31 -5.99
CA GLN A 226 26.88 -13.15 -5.31
C GLN A 226 27.40 -14.20 -4.29
N GLY A 227 28.62 -14.11 -3.78
CA GLY A 227 29.16 -15.00 -2.76
C GLY A 227 29.34 -14.27 -1.42
N GLN A 228 28.60 -14.72 -0.39
CA GLN A 228 28.88 -14.48 1.04
C GLN A 228 28.31 -13.23 1.74
N LYS A 229 27.24 -12.60 1.24
CA LYS A 229 26.38 -11.80 2.13
C LYS A 229 25.08 -12.56 2.32
N GLU A 230 24.80 -13.00 3.54
CA GLU A 230 23.48 -13.55 3.87
C GLU A 230 22.44 -12.52 3.46
N ILE A 231 21.61 -12.87 2.47
CA ILE A 231 20.55 -11.97 2.02
C ILE A 231 19.47 -12.04 3.09
N GLY A 232 19.31 -10.95 3.84
CA GLY A 232 18.25 -10.82 4.83
C GLY A 232 16.89 -10.47 4.20
N GLY A 233 15.91 -10.26 5.07
CA GLY A 233 14.53 -9.96 4.64
C GLY A 233 13.64 -11.21 4.49
N PRO A 234 12.40 -11.01 4.02
CA PRO A 234 11.40 -12.07 3.98
C PRO A 234 11.82 -13.19 3.03
N GLU A 235 11.71 -14.45 3.48
CA GLU A 235 12.08 -15.62 2.70
C GLU A 235 11.36 -15.68 1.34
N GLN A 236 10.10 -15.25 1.29
CA GLN A 236 9.29 -15.24 0.08
C GLN A 236 9.82 -14.29 -1.01
N LEU A 237 10.62 -13.29 -0.63
CA LEU A 237 11.20 -12.33 -1.59
C LEU A 237 12.60 -12.76 -2.07
N LEU A 238 13.21 -13.76 -1.44
CA LEU A 238 14.55 -14.22 -1.83
C LEU A 238 14.58 -14.97 -3.14
N SER A 239 13.47 -15.63 -3.51
CA SER A 239 13.32 -16.25 -4.83
C SER A 239 13.25 -15.22 -5.95
N ILE A 240 12.94 -13.96 -5.64
CA ILE A 240 12.83 -12.87 -6.60
C ILE A 240 14.19 -12.20 -6.73
N THR A 241 14.87 -12.50 -7.82
CA THR A 241 16.22 -11.97 -8.09
C THR A 241 16.18 -10.62 -8.81
N SER A 242 15.13 -10.37 -9.61
CA SER A 242 15.04 -9.14 -10.42
C SER A 242 14.50 -7.97 -9.62
N ARG A 243 15.21 -6.83 -9.66
CA ARG A 243 14.73 -5.54 -9.15
C ARG A 243 13.41 -5.13 -9.79
N ASP A 244 13.30 -5.28 -11.12
CA ASP A 244 12.14 -4.80 -11.87
C ASP A 244 10.87 -5.60 -11.49
N GLN A 245 11.01 -6.89 -11.18
CA GLN A 245 9.90 -7.71 -10.65
C GLN A 245 9.44 -7.21 -9.28
N LEU A 246 10.37 -6.83 -8.39
CA LEU A 246 10.01 -6.26 -7.08
C LEU A 246 9.31 -4.90 -7.22
N GLU A 247 9.76 -4.05 -8.16
CA GLU A 247 9.11 -2.77 -8.45
C GLU A 247 7.73 -2.95 -9.07
N GLU A 248 7.56 -3.92 -9.98
CA GLU A 248 6.26 -4.26 -10.59
C GLU A 248 5.27 -4.77 -9.53
N MET A 249 5.70 -5.70 -8.68
CA MET A 249 4.86 -6.18 -7.57
C MET A 249 4.49 -5.05 -6.59
N ALA A 250 5.43 -4.15 -6.30
CA ALA A 250 5.15 -2.97 -5.48
C ALA A 250 4.13 -2.04 -6.14
N SER A 251 4.27 -1.80 -7.45
CA SER A 251 3.35 -0.97 -8.24
C SER A 251 1.94 -1.52 -8.25
N GLN A 252 1.79 -2.85 -8.37
CA GLN A 252 0.50 -3.53 -8.26
C GLN A 252 -0.13 -3.34 -6.87
N ASP A 253 0.65 -3.52 -5.80
CA ASP A 253 0.12 -3.32 -4.44
C ASP A 253 -0.28 -1.86 -4.20
N PHE A 254 0.49 -0.89 -4.70
CA PHE A 254 0.13 0.52 -4.62
C PHE A 254 -1.09 0.86 -5.46
N PHE A 255 -1.26 0.21 -6.61
CA PHE A 255 -2.45 0.35 -7.44
C PHE A 255 -3.69 -0.10 -6.67
N GLU A 256 -3.66 -1.30 -6.09
CA GLU A 256 -4.76 -1.85 -5.29
C GLU A 256 -5.08 -0.94 -4.09
N ALA A 257 -4.07 -0.49 -3.34
CA ALA A 257 -4.28 0.46 -2.25
C ALA A 257 -4.90 1.79 -2.74
N GLY A 258 -4.55 2.24 -3.95
CA GLY A 258 -5.17 3.39 -4.61
C GLY A 258 -6.64 3.17 -4.97
N GLN A 259 -7.02 1.95 -5.39
CA GLN A 259 -8.43 1.58 -5.61
C GLN A 259 -9.25 1.67 -4.31
N TYR A 260 -8.62 1.39 -3.17
CA TYR A 260 -9.18 1.60 -1.83
C TYR A 260 -8.89 3.01 -1.27
N GLY A 261 -8.78 4.03 -2.13
CA GLY A 261 -8.80 5.45 -1.72
C GLY A 261 -7.50 5.99 -1.12
N ASN A 262 -6.37 5.28 -1.19
CA ASN A 262 -5.08 5.82 -0.75
C ASN A 262 -4.42 6.65 -1.86
N GLU A 263 -4.51 7.97 -1.75
CA GLU A 263 -3.96 8.89 -2.76
C GLU A 263 -2.42 8.81 -2.87
N ILE A 264 -1.73 8.59 -1.74
CA ILE A 264 -0.27 8.40 -1.74
C ILE A 264 0.08 7.13 -2.52
N ALA A 265 -0.65 6.05 -2.29
CA ALA A 265 -0.45 4.81 -3.02
C ALA A 265 -0.73 4.99 -4.52
N LYS A 266 -1.77 5.73 -4.91
CA LYS A 266 -2.04 6.05 -6.31
C LYS A 266 -0.86 6.75 -7.00
N GLN A 267 -0.24 7.72 -6.33
CA GLN A 267 0.96 8.38 -6.83
C GLN A 267 2.16 7.42 -6.90
N LEU A 268 2.38 6.63 -5.85
CA LEU A 268 3.47 5.65 -5.79
C LEU A 268 3.32 4.55 -6.85
N SER A 269 2.10 4.14 -7.17
CA SER A 269 1.82 3.16 -8.22
C SER A 269 2.36 3.62 -9.57
N VAL A 270 2.10 4.88 -9.95
CA VAL A 270 2.63 5.48 -11.19
C VAL A 270 4.15 5.61 -11.13
N GLN A 271 4.70 6.07 -10.00
CA GLN A 271 6.15 6.27 -9.86
C GLN A 271 6.95 4.96 -9.86
N THR A 272 6.35 3.85 -9.46
CA THR A 272 7.00 2.53 -9.39
C THR A 272 6.72 1.66 -10.60
N ASN A 273 5.74 2.03 -11.44
CA ASN A 273 5.40 1.30 -12.65
C ASN A 273 6.55 1.40 -13.69
N PRO A 274 7.16 0.27 -14.10
CA PRO A 274 8.27 0.28 -15.05
C PRO A 274 7.87 0.83 -16.43
N TYR A 275 6.64 0.58 -16.86
CA TYR A 275 6.10 1.10 -18.11
C TYR A 275 5.94 2.62 -18.06
N ALA A 276 5.37 3.16 -16.96
CA ALA A 276 5.23 4.60 -16.78
C ALA A 276 6.59 5.31 -16.74
N LYS A 277 7.61 4.71 -16.10
CA LYS A 277 8.99 5.21 -16.10
C LYS A 277 9.59 5.24 -17.51
N MET A 278 9.40 4.18 -18.29
CA MET A 278 9.89 4.10 -19.67
C MET A 278 9.24 5.18 -20.54
N CYS A 279 7.91 5.30 -20.53
CA CYS A 279 7.20 6.33 -21.29
C CYS A 279 7.65 7.73 -20.86
N GLY A 280 7.77 7.98 -19.55
CA GLY A 280 8.26 9.25 -19.01
C GLY A 280 9.68 9.57 -19.46
N ALA A 281 10.59 8.59 -19.51
CA ALA A 281 11.95 8.77 -20.01
C ALA A 281 11.98 9.12 -21.50
N ILE A 282 11.20 8.41 -22.32
CA ILE A 282 11.09 8.68 -23.77
C ILE A 282 10.57 10.09 -24.04
N VAL A 283 9.48 10.49 -23.37
CA VAL A 283 8.90 11.83 -23.52
C VAL A 283 9.89 12.91 -23.06
N LYS A 284 10.58 12.69 -21.94
CA LYS A 284 11.61 13.62 -21.44
C LYS A 284 12.76 13.77 -22.42
N GLU A 285 13.22 12.69 -23.03
CA GLU A 285 14.30 12.73 -24.03
C GLU A 285 13.86 13.44 -25.32
N ALA A 286 12.63 13.21 -25.77
CA ALA A 286 12.05 13.89 -26.92
C ALA A 286 11.92 15.41 -26.69
N LEU A 287 11.39 15.82 -25.53
CA LEU A 287 11.31 17.23 -25.16
C LEU A 287 12.69 17.89 -25.05
N LYS A 288 13.67 17.19 -24.50
CA LYS A 288 15.05 17.69 -24.42
C LYS A 288 15.62 17.96 -25.82
N LYS A 289 15.43 17.03 -26.76
CA LYS A 289 15.86 17.19 -28.17
C LYS A 289 15.17 18.36 -28.85
N GLU A 290 13.88 18.59 -28.61
CA GLU A 290 13.18 19.76 -29.14
C GLU A 290 13.77 21.06 -28.58
N ILE A 291 13.99 21.16 -27.27
CA ILE A 291 14.58 22.36 -26.65
C ILE A 291 15.98 22.65 -27.20
N GLU A 292 16.84 21.64 -27.34
CA GLU A 292 18.18 21.78 -27.92
C GLU A 292 18.12 22.27 -29.38
N LYS A 293 17.14 21.79 -30.15
CA LYS A 293 16.88 22.23 -31.52
C LYS A 293 16.37 23.67 -31.61
N PHE A 294 15.62 24.15 -30.61
CA PHE A 294 15.17 25.55 -30.54
C PHE A 294 16.27 26.54 -30.08
N GLN A 295 17.30 26.05 -29.39
CA GLN A 295 18.43 26.87 -28.91
C GLN A 295 19.59 26.96 -29.91
N SER A 296 19.58 26.14 -30.96
CA SER A 296 20.57 26.13 -32.06
C SER A 296 20.08 26.95 -33.24
#